data_AF-A0A379TGS1-F1
#
_entry.id   AF-A0A379TGS1-F1
#
_cell.length_a   1.000
_cell.length_b   1.000
_cell.length_c   1.000
_cell.angle_alpha   90.00
_cell.angle_beta   90.00
_cell.angle_gamma   90.00
#
_symmetry.space_group_name_H-M   'P 1'
#
loop_
_entity.id
_entity.type
_entity.pdbx_description
1 polymer ?
#
loop_
_entity_poly.entity_id
_entity_poly.type
_entity_poly.pdbx_seq_one_letter_code
_entity_poly.pdbx_strand_id
1 'polypeptide(L)'
;MNAICGTTVARCLAYRLMVMSVRDRELVGVDSYLKVRTLLIEIWAYPQAYRENIIVLNFIQRRTGISRSRVMKILSELKKGGYIHIDNGRLMALGKLPVAY
;
A
#
# COMPACT_ATOMS: atom_id res chain seq x y z
N MET A 1 -1.35 -50.84 -5.94
CA MET A 1 -2.16 -49.75 -5.35
C MET A 1 -1.27 -48.91 -4.43
N ASN A 2 -0.68 -47.79 -4.87
CA ASN A 2 -0.16 -46.72 -3.99
C ASN A 2 0.46 -45.49 -4.70
N ALA A 3 -0.18 -44.95 -5.74
CA ALA A 3 0.29 -43.70 -6.37
C ALA A 3 -0.74 -42.54 -6.33
N ILE A 4 -1.95 -42.81 -5.82
CA ILE A 4 -3.09 -41.87 -5.91
C ILE A 4 -3.21 -41.01 -4.64
N CYS A 5 -2.63 -41.42 -3.51
CA CYS A 5 -2.74 -40.70 -2.23
C CYS A 5 -1.81 -39.47 -2.13
N GLY A 6 -0.62 -39.51 -2.76
CA GLY A 6 0.34 -38.40 -2.70
C GLY A 6 -0.10 -37.15 -3.49
N THR A 7 -0.81 -37.34 -4.60
CA THR A 7 -1.26 -36.22 -5.46
C THR A 7 -2.44 -35.46 -4.86
N THR A 8 -3.32 -36.11 -4.11
CA THR A 8 -4.42 -35.47 -3.36
C THR A 8 -3.90 -34.63 -2.20
N VAL A 9 -2.95 -35.14 -1.41
CA VAL A 9 -2.33 -34.37 -0.31
C VAL A 9 -1.58 -33.16 -0.86
N ALA A 10 -0.81 -33.33 -1.93
CA ALA A 10 -0.11 -32.22 -2.59
C ALA A 10 -1.08 -31.15 -3.13
N ARG A 11 -2.21 -31.57 -3.72
CA ARG A 11 -3.24 -30.65 -4.22
C ARG A 11 -3.92 -29.88 -3.09
N CYS A 12 -4.25 -30.54 -1.99
CA CYS A 12 -4.82 -29.89 -0.81
C CYS A 12 -3.84 -28.88 -0.18
N LEU A 13 -2.55 -29.24 -0.08
CA LEU A 13 -1.52 -28.34 0.43
C LEU A 13 -1.34 -27.13 -0.49
N ALA A 14 -1.23 -27.34 -1.80
CA ALA A 14 -1.09 -26.26 -2.78
C ALA A 14 -2.28 -25.28 -2.72
N TYR A 15 -3.51 -25.80 -2.62
CA TYR A 15 -4.70 -24.98 -2.44
C TYR A 15 -4.64 -24.14 -1.15
N ARG A 16 -4.24 -24.74 -0.03
CA ARG A 16 -4.11 -24.03 1.26
C ARG A 16 -3.04 -22.95 1.22
N LEU A 17 -1.88 -23.23 0.61
CA LEU A 17 -0.80 -22.27 0.43
C LEU A 17 -1.23 -21.09 -0.47
N MET A 18 -1.98 -21.36 -1.54
CA MET A 18 -2.51 -20.32 -2.42
C MET A 18 -3.47 -19.39 -1.66
N VAL A 19 -4.43 -19.96 -0.91
CA VAL A 19 -5.39 -19.19 -0.11
C VAL A 19 -4.68 -18.33 0.95
N MET A 20 -3.71 -18.90 1.67
CA MET A 20 -2.89 -18.14 2.64
C MET A 20 -2.11 -17.02 1.98
N SER A 21 -1.47 -17.28 0.83
CA SER A 21 -0.69 -16.29 0.09
C SER A 21 -1.54 -15.11 -0.41
N VAL A 22 -2.79 -15.36 -0.84
CA VAL A 22 -3.72 -14.29 -1.24
C VAL A 22 -4.09 -13.42 -0.04
N ARG A 23 -4.43 -14.06 1.09
CA ARG A 23 -4.78 -13.35 2.32
C ARG A 23 -3.63 -12.50 2.85
N ASP A 24 -2.40 -13.03 2.84
CA ASP A 24 -1.22 -12.27 3.27
C ASP A 24 -0.97 -11.05 2.37
N ARG A 25 -1.16 -11.18 1.06
CA ARG A 25 -1.04 -10.05 0.12
C ARG A 25 -2.10 -8.98 0.36
N GLU A 26 -3.31 -9.40 0.69
CA GLU A 26 -4.41 -8.49 1.01
C GLU A 26 -4.14 -7.76 2.33
N LEU A 27 -3.78 -8.48 3.40
CA LEU A 27 -3.46 -7.90 4.71
C LEU A 27 -2.27 -6.93 4.64
N VAL A 28 -1.18 -7.33 3.99
CA VAL A 28 -0.02 -6.44 3.75
C VAL A 28 -0.44 -5.24 2.91
N GLY A 29 -1.39 -5.41 2.00
CA GLY A 29 -1.91 -4.34 1.18
C GLY A 29 -2.72 -3.31 1.95
N VAL A 30 -3.64 -3.77 2.79
CA VAL A 30 -4.43 -2.94 3.70
C VAL A 30 -3.50 -2.20 4.66
N ASP A 31 -2.55 -2.89 5.29
CA ASP A 31 -1.57 -2.26 6.20
C ASP A 31 -0.72 -1.20 5.47
N SER A 32 -0.24 -1.51 4.26
CA SER A 32 0.52 -0.56 3.44
C SER A 32 -0.28 0.69 3.13
N TYR A 33 -1.54 0.53 2.74
CA TYR A 33 -2.44 1.65 2.46
C TYR A 33 -2.67 2.51 3.71
N LEU A 34 -2.99 1.89 4.84
CA LEU A 34 -3.26 2.60 6.10
C LEU A 34 -2.03 3.41 6.55
N LYS A 35 -0.83 2.84 6.44
CA LYS A 35 0.43 3.57 6.72
C LYS A 35 0.61 4.77 5.79
N VAL A 36 0.44 4.59 4.49
CA VAL A 36 0.52 5.69 3.50
C VAL A 36 -0.50 6.79 3.83
N ARG A 37 -1.75 6.40 4.11
CA ARG A 37 -2.84 7.31 4.47
C ARG A 37 -2.50 8.15 5.70
N THR A 38 -2.02 7.53 6.76
CA THR A 38 -1.62 8.22 8.00
C THR A 38 -0.52 9.26 7.72
N LEU A 39 0.50 8.90 6.94
CA LEU A 39 1.59 9.82 6.63
C LEU A 39 1.19 10.95 5.69
N LEU A 40 0.25 10.74 4.77
CA LEU A 40 -0.30 11.83 3.95
C LEU A 40 -1.05 12.86 4.81
N ILE A 41 -1.81 12.40 5.81
CA ILE A 41 -2.48 13.25 6.78
C ILE A 41 -1.45 14.01 7.62
N GLU A 42 -0.38 13.35 8.06
CA GLU A 42 0.74 13.97 8.81
C GLU A 42 1.41 15.08 7.99
N ILE A 43 1.77 14.81 6.72
CA ILE A 43 2.35 15.79 5.80
C ILE A 43 1.42 17.01 5.62
N TRP A 44 0.12 16.77 5.52
CA TRP A 44 -0.87 17.83 5.36
C TRP A 44 -1.04 18.67 6.63
N ALA A 45 -0.88 18.09 7.81
CA ALA A 45 -0.93 18.82 9.08
C ALA A 45 0.25 19.79 9.26
N TYR A 46 1.38 19.59 8.57
CA TYR A 46 2.50 20.51 8.64
C TYR A 46 2.20 21.87 7.98
N PRO A 47 2.81 22.96 8.48
CA PRO A 47 2.77 24.26 7.80
C PRO A 47 3.31 24.15 6.37
N GLN A 48 2.75 24.96 5.47
CA GLN A 48 3.07 24.91 4.04
C GLN A 48 4.57 25.00 3.75
N ALA A 49 5.29 25.90 4.44
CA ALA A 49 6.74 26.06 4.29
C ALA A 49 7.54 24.77 4.55
N TYR A 50 7.09 23.93 5.49
CA TYR A 50 7.71 22.62 5.72
C TYR A 50 7.25 21.60 4.69
N ARG A 51 5.95 21.60 4.36
CA ARG A 51 5.34 20.66 3.41
C ARG A 51 5.98 20.72 2.03
N GLU A 52 6.29 21.91 1.53
CA GLU A 52 6.92 22.12 0.23
C GLU A 52 8.33 21.52 0.12
N ASN A 53 8.99 21.26 1.25
CA ASN A 53 10.30 20.62 1.28
C ASN A 53 10.23 19.08 1.36
N ILE A 54 9.03 18.51 1.41
CA ILE A 54 8.84 17.06 1.56
C ILE A 54 8.59 16.39 0.21
N ILE A 55 9.49 15.47 -0.15
CA ILE A 55 9.23 14.50 -1.23
C ILE A 55 8.41 13.35 -0.63
N VAL A 56 7.11 13.33 -0.95
CA VAL A 56 6.08 12.43 -0.36
C VAL A 56 6.53 10.97 -0.40
N LEU A 57 7.01 10.51 -1.55
CA LEU A 57 7.51 9.15 -1.71
C LEU A 57 8.63 8.82 -0.72
N ASN A 58 9.67 9.66 -0.66
CA ASN A 58 10.84 9.42 0.17
C ASN A 58 10.45 9.43 1.65
N PHE A 59 9.57 10.34 2.04
CA PHE A 59 9.05 10.43 3.40
C PHE A 59 8.34 9.13 3.81
N ILE A 60 7.41 8.65 2.96
CA ILE A 60 6.68 7.41 3.20
C ILE A 60 7.62 6.21 3.26
N GLN A 61 8.52 6.07 2.28
CA GLN A 61 9.43 4.92 2.22
C GLN A 61 10.33 4.85 3.47
N ARG A 62 10.89 5.99 3.90
CA ARG A 62 11.75 6.04 5.10
C ARG A 62 11.00 5.69 6.38
N ARG A 63 9.72 6.09 6.51
CA ARG A 63 8.92 5.89 7.73
C ARG A 63 8.26 4.51 7.81
N THR A 64 8.05 3.84 6.69
CA THR A 64 7.25 2.60 6.62
C THR A 64 8.04 1.36 6.20
N GLY A 65 9.18 1.54 5.51
CA GLY A 65 9.91 0.44 4.87
C GLY A 65 9.20 -0.16 3.64
N ILE A 66 8.06 0.40 3.20
CA ILE A 66 7.31 -0.09 2.05
C ILE A 66 8.13 0.15 0.77
N SER A 67 8.11 -0.84 -0.13
CA SER A 67 8.82 -0.75 -1.40
C SER A 67 8.33 0.42 -2.27
N ARG A 68 9.25 0.98 -3.06
CA ARG A 68 8.96 2.14 -3.94
C ARG A 68 7.76 1.86 -4.86
N SER A 69 7.74 0.69 -5.48
CA SER A 69 6.67 0.30 -6.41
C SER A 69 5.31 0.20 -5.72
N ARG A 70 5.26 -0.32 -4.50
CA ARG A 70 4.02 -0.43 -3.73
C ARG A 70 3.50 0.93 -3.29
N VAL A 71 4.38 1.82 -2.80
CA VAL A 71 4.00 3.20 -2.47
C VAL A 71 3.50 3.94 -3.71
N MET A 72 4.23 3.85 -4.82
CA MET A 72 3.82 4.49 -6.08
C MET A 72 2.48 3.99 -6.59
N LYS A 73 2.23 2.68 -6.50
CA LYS A 73 0.91 2.12 -6.84
C LYS A 73 -0.20 2.76 -6.01
N ILE A 74 -0.03 2.85 -4.68
CA ILE A 74 -1.03 3.47 -3.79
C ILE A 74 -1.22 4.96 -4.12
N LEU A 75 -0.13 5.72 -4.26
CA LEU A 75 -0.20 7.14 -4.62
C LEU A 75 -0.87 7.37 -5.97
N SER A 76 -0.62 6.50 -6.95
CA SER A 76 -1.23 6.58 -8.28
C SER A 76 -2.73 6.34 -8.23
N GLU A 77 -3.18 5.33 -7.48
CA GLU A 77 -4.60 5.06 -7.28
C GLU A 77 -5.29 6.21 -6.53
N LEU A 78 -4.65 6.77 -5.49
CA LEU A 78 -5.16 7.95 -4.80
C LEU A 78 -5.26 9.18 -5.72
N LYS A 79 -4.28 9.39 -6.60
CA LYS A 79 -4.29 10.47 -7.59
C LYS A 79 -5.40 10.28 -8.62
N LYS A 80 -5.57 9.06 -9.15
CA LYS A 80 -6.65 8.72 -10.10
C LYS A 80 -8.04 8.93 -9.49
N GLY A 81 -8.21 8.58 -8.21
CA GLY A 81 -9.44 8.82 -7.47
C GLY A 81 -9.68 10.28 -7.08
N GLY A 82 -8.77 11.21 -7.42
CA GLY A 82 -8.91 12.63 -7.08
C GLY A 82 -8.72 12.94 -5.60
N TYR A 83 -8.22 11.99 -4.80
CA TYR A 83 -8.06 12.15 -3.36
C TYR A 83 -6.85 13.00 -2.99
N ILE A 84 -5.82 13.02 -3.83
CA ILE A 84 -4.60 13.80 -3.63
C ILE A 84 -4.16 14.48 -4.91
N HIS A 85 -3.53 15.65 -4.77
CA HIS A 85 -2.76 16.26 -5.83
C HIS A 85 -1.28 16.27 -5.44
N ILE A 86 -0.45 15.64 -6.27
CA ILE A 86 1.00 15.65 -6.12
C ILE A 86 1.60 16.30 -7.36
N ASP A 87 2.40 17.34 -7.13
CA ASP A 87 3.21 18.01 -8.15
C ASP A 87 4.67 17.98 -7.75
N ASN A 88 5.56 17.66 -8.70
CA ASN A 88 7.01 17.53 -8.45
C ASN A 88 7.38 16.71 -7.19
N GLY A 89 6.56 15.70 -6.85
CA GLY A 89 6.74 14.84 -5.68
C GLY A 89 6.26 15.42 -4.34
N ARG A 90 5.65 16.62 -4.33
CA ARG A 90 5.16 17.35 -3.16
C ARG A 90 3.63 17.27 -3.07
N LEU A 91 3.10 17.23 -1.85
CA LEU A 91 1.66 17.16 -1.61
C LEU A 91 1.03 18.55 -1.68
N MET A 92 0.25 18.81 -2.73
CA MET A 92 -0.36 20.12 -3.02
C MET A 92 -1.81 20.21 -2.56
N ALA A 93 -2.54 19.10 -2.58
CA ALA A 93 -3.92 19.03 -2.08
C ALA A 93 -4.21 17.66 -1.44
N LEU A 94 -5.01 17.67 -0.38
CA LEU A 94 -5.50 16.48 0.31
C LEU A 94 -7.03 16.55 0.44
N GLY A 95 -7.73 15.63 -0.22
CA GLY A 95 -9.16 15.41 -0.09
C GLY A 95 -9.51 14.37 0.99
N LYS A 96 -10.79 13.96 1.02
CA LYS A 96 -11.26 12.92 1.95
C LYS A 96 -10.73 11.54 1.53
N LEU A 97 -9.70 11.06 2.22
CA LEU A 97 -9.12 9.74 1.96
C LEU A 97 -10.12 8.62 2.33
N PRO A 98 -10.22 7.55 1.51
CA PRO A 98 -11.00 6.37 1.84
C PRO A 98 -10.59 5.74 3.18
N VAL A 99 -11.53 5.04 3.81
CA VAL A 99 -11.26 4.31 5.07
C VAL A 99 -10.63 2.94 4.77
N ALA A 100 -10.95 2.35 3.62
CA ALA A 100 -10.42 1.07 3.15
C ALA A 100 -10.13 1.12 1.64
N TYR A 101 -9.11 0.37 1.21
CA TYR A 101 -8.66 0.25 -0.18
C TYR A 101 -8.03 -1.13 -0.43
#